data_AF-A0A832XLG1-F1
#
_entry.id   AF-A0A832XLG1-F1
#
_cell.length_a   1.000
_cell.length_b   1.000
_cell.length_c   1.000
_cell.angle_alpha   90.00
_cell.angle_beta   90.00
_cell.angle_gamma   90.00
#
_symmetry.space_group_name_H-M   'P 1'
#
loop_
_entity.id
_entity.type
_entity.pdbx_description
1 polymer ?
#
loop_
_entity_poly.entity_id
_entity_poly.type
_entity_poly.pdbx_seq_one_letter_code
_entity_poly.pdbx_strand_id
1 'polypeptide(L)' 'MAKGIISCPKCGHAQDMEIPEAICQFSYLCFGCKETILSETKCCVFCDYGDKPCHSGKKEAEVMIVE' A
#
# COMPACT_ATOMS: atom_id res chain seq x y z
N MET A 1 -5.52 9.63 5.65
CA MET A 1 -5.30 8.27 5.08
C MET A 1 -5.69 8.29 3.62
N ALA A 2 -5.09 7.44 2.77
CA ALA A 2 -5.42 7.37 1.35
C ALA A 2 -6.06 6.03 0.97
N LYS A 3 -6.77 6.00 -0.16
CA LYS A 3 -7.31 4.76 -0.75
C LYS A 3 -6.50 4.34 -1.97
N GLY A 4 -6.25 3.05 -2.09
CA GLY A 4 -5.58 2.44 -3.23
C GLY A 4 -6.08 1.02 -3.49
N ILE A 5 -5.52 0.42 -4.53
CA ILE A 5 -5.75 -0.96 -4.95
C ILE A 5 -4.45 -1.72 -4.73
N ILE A 6 -4.55 -2.89 -4.10
CA ILE A 6 -3.44 -3.83 -3.98
C ILE A 6 -3.71 -5.07 -4.82
N SER A 7 -2.72 -5.49 -5.60
CA SER A 7 -2.82 -6.66 -6.47
C SER A 7 -2.09 -7.86 -5.85
N CYS A 8 -2.72 -9.03 -5.88
CA CYS A 8 -2.12 -10.26 -5.37
C CYS A 8 -1.13 -10.86 -6.38
N PRO A 9 0.17 -10.98 -6.05
CA PRO A 9 1.15 -11.57 -6.95
C PRO A 9 0.91 -13.08 -7.17
N LYS A 10 0.12 -13.74 -6.31
CA LYS A 10 -0.17 -15.18 -6.41
C LYS A 10 -1.37 -15.51 -7.30
N CYS A 11 -2.44 -14.72 -7.25
CA CYS A 11 -3.69 -15.03 -7.96
C CYS A 11 -4.20 -13.90 -8.87
N GLY A 12 -3.54 -12.75 -8.90
CA GLY A 12 -3.94 -11.60 -9.71
C GLY A 12 -5.16 -10.83 -9.18
N HIS A 13 -5.75 -11.23 -8.05
CA HIS A 13 -6.87 -10.52 -7.45
C HIS A 13 -6.47 -9.11 -7.02
N ALA A 14 -7.24 -8.12 -7.47
CA ALA A 14 -7.13 -6.74 -7.04
C ALA A 14 -8.18 -6.45 -5.96
N GLN A 15 -7.79 -5.78 -4.88
CA GLN A 15 -8.71 -5.39 -3.80
C GLN A 15 -8.42 -3.97 -3.31
N ASP A 16 -9.48 -3.26 -2.93
CA ASP A 16 -9.38 -1.94 -2.32
C ASP A 16 -8.79 -2.04 -0.92
N MET A 17 -7.93 -1.07 -0.57
CA MET A 17 -7.28 -1.01 0.73
C MET A 17 -7.00 0.44 1.14
N GLU A 18 -7.09 0.69 2.45
CA GLU A 18 -6.63 1.95 3.02
C GLU A 18 -5.12 1.91 3.22
N ILE A 19 -4.42 2.90 2.67
CA ILE A 19 -2.98 3.10 2.81
C ILE A 19 -2.77 3.96 4.06
N PRO A 20 -2.18 3.41 5.14
CA PRO A 20 -1.89 4.17 6.34
C PRO A 20 -0.87 5.29 6.03
N GLU A 21 -1.04 6.45 6.65
CA GLU A 21 -0.13 7.59 6.44
C GLU A 21 1.22 7.43 7.16
N ALA A 22 1.19 6.84 8.36
CA ALA A 22 2.32 6.87 9.27
C ALA A 22 3.01 5.51 9.49
N ILE A 23 2.51 4.42 8.90
CA ILE A 23 3.02 3.07 9.15
C ILE A 23 3.21 2.25 7.85
N CYS A 24 4.33 1.54 7.79
CA CYS A 24 4.59 0.52 6.78
C CYS A 24 3.87 -0.77 7.13
N GLN A 25 3.08 -1.29 6.20
CA GLN A 25 2.45 -2.60 6.33
C GLN A 25 3.26 -3.66 5.56
N PHE A 26 3.82 -4.64 6.26
CA PHE A 26 4.65 -5.69 5.65
C PHE A 26 3.85 -6.87 5.11
N SER A 27 2.57 -6.98 5.45
CA SER A 27 1.72 -8.08 5.02
C SER A 27 0.26 -7.68 4.86
N TYR A 28 -0.45 -8.39 3.99
CA TYR A 28 -1.91 -8.26 3.88
C TYR A 28 -2.56 -9.61 3.58
N LEU A 29 -3.84 -9.76 3.92
CA LEU A 29 -4.64 -10.92 3.54
C LEU A 29 -5.27 -10.68 2.16
N CYS A 30 -4.97 -11.55 1.20
CA CYS A 30 -5.66 -11.53 -0.09
C CYS A 30 -7.05 -12.16 0.05
N PHE A 31 -8.11 -11.44 -0.31
CA PHE A 31 -9.49 -11.97 -0.26
C PHE A 31 -9.81 -12.94 -1.40
N GLY A 32 -9.03 -12.93 -2.48
CA GLY A 32 -9.14 -13.88 -3.60
C GLY A 32 -8.68 -15.29 -3.24
N CYS A 33 -7.42 -15.45 -2.81
CA CYS A 33 -6.85 -16.76 -2.48
C CYS A 33 -6.79 -17.06 -0.97
N LYS A 34 -7.15 -16.11 -0.10
CA LYS A 34 -7.11 -16.23 1.38
C LYS A 34 -5.73 -16.48 1.96
N GLU A 35 -4.67 -16.16 1.22
CA GLU A 35 -3.29 -16.23 1.71
C GLU A 35 -2.81 -14.88 2.25
N THR A 36 -1.96 -14.94 3.27
CA THR A 36 -1.19 -13.77 3.72
C THR A 36 -0.02 -13.55 2.78
N ILE A 37 0.02 -12.38 2.15
CA ILE A 37 1.08 -11.96 1.24
C ILE A 37 2.04 -11.06 2.00
N LEU A 38 3.34 -11.28 1.82
CA LEU A 38 4.40 -10.49 2.44
C LEU A 38 5.06 -9.57 1.40
N SER A 39 5.58 -8.44 1.87
CA SER A 39 6.43 -7.54 1.08
C SER A 39 7.71 -8.26 0.61
N GLU A 40 8.12 -8.01 -0.64
CA GLU A 40 9.31 -8.55 -1.28
C GLU A 40 10.54 -7.63 -1.09
N THR A 41 10.38 -6.31 -1.18
CA THR A 41 11.53 -5.36 -1.17
C THR A 41 11.95 -4.86 0.21
N LYS A 42 11.45 -5.46 1.30
CA LYS A 42 11.64 -5.00 2.70
C LYS A 42 11.09 -3.59 3.00
N CYS A 43 10.31 -2.99 2.08
CA CYS A 43 9.70 -1.68 2.28
C CYS A 43 8.28 -1.81 2.85
N CYS A 44 7.29 -2.13 2.02
CA CYS A 44 5.93 -2.54 2.41
C CYS A 44 5.16 -3.11 1.22
N VAL A 45 4.01 -3.72 1.51
CA VAL A 45 3.16 -4.38 0.50
C VAL A 45 2.56 -3.41 -0.51
N PHE A 46 2.33 -2.15 -0.15
CA PHE A 46 1.83 -1.14 -1.09
C PHE A 46 2.91 -0.67 -2.06
N CYS A 47 4.16 -0.58 -1.58
CA CYS A 47 5.28 -0.20 -2.43
C CYS A 47 5.69 -1.35 -3.38
N ASP A 48 5.42 -2.61 -3.03
CA ASP A 48 5.64 -3.78 -3.92
C ASP A 48 4.48 -4.09 -4.87
N TYR A 49 3.24 -4.00 -4.38
CA TYR A 49 2.06 -4.54 -5.08
C TYR A 49 0.88 -3.57 -5.21
N GLY A 50 1.01 -2.35 -4.69
CA GLY A 50 -0.02 -1.31 -4.74
C GLY A 50 0.03 -0.50 -6.04
N ASP A 51 -1.11 0.07 -6.42
CA ASP A 51 -1.19 1.04 -7.53
C ASP A 51 -0.57 2.40 -7.17
N LYS A 52 -0.51 2.71 -5.87
CA LYS A 52 0.07 3.93 -5.31
C LYS A 52 1.17 3.59 -4.32
N PRO A 53 2.27 4.38 -4.32
CA PRO A 53 3.32 4.20 -3.33
C PRO A 53 2.82 4.51 -1.91
N CYS A 54 3.47 3.88 -0.95
CA CYS A 54 3.30 4.12 0.47
C CYS A 54 3.64 5.56 0.89
N HIS A 55 2.91 6.11 1.87
CA HIS A 55 3.06 7.53 2.27
C HIS A 55 4.44 7.86 2.85
N SER A 56 5.09 6.92 3.55
CA SER A 56 6.40 7.15 4.18
C SER A 56 7.54 7.47 3.19
N GLY A 57 7.31 7.34 1.88
CA GLY A 57 8.22 7.81 0.83
C GLY A 57 8.03 9.28 0.43
N LYS A 58 7.00 9.97 0.94
CA LYS A 58 6.72 11.39 0.71
C LYS A 58 7.29 12.18 1.90
N LYS A 59 8.49 12.75 1.77
CA LYS A 59 8.75 13.99 2.51
C LYS A 59 7.70 14.99 2.02
N GLU A 60 6.98 15.57 2.98
CA GLU A 60 5.94 16.58 2.82
C GLU A 60 6.07 17.38 1.52
N ALA A 61 5.08 17.20 0.64
CA ALA A 61 4.76 18.15 -0.41
C ALA A 61 3.28 18.50 -0.28
N GLU A 62 2.91 18.99 0.90
CA GLU A 62 1.72 19.83 1.07
C GLU A 62 2.13 21.03 1.92
N VAL A 63 2.93 21.92 1.33
CA VAL A 63 2.86 23.34 1.71
C VAL A 63 1.51 23.81 1.21
N MET A 64 0.50 23.74 2.07
CA MET A 64 -0.64 24.63 1.97
C MET A 64 -0.10 26.05 2.12
N ILE A 65 0.14 26.71 1.00
CA ILE A 65 0.06 28.16 0.92
C ILE A 65 -1.38 28.55 1.29
N VAL A 66 -1.60 28.87 2.55
CA VAL A 66 -2.73 29.73 2.93
C VAL A 66 -2.23 31.16 2.82
N GLU A 67 -2.79 31.92 1.87
CA GLU A 67 -2.68 33.38 1.85
C GLU A 67 -3.40 34.00 3.06
#